data_AF-A0A171C840-F1
#
_entry.id   AF-A0A171C840-F1
#
_cell.length_a   1.000
_cell.length_b   1.000
_cell.length_c   1.000
_cell.angle_alpha   90.00
_cell.angle_beta   90.00
_cell.angle_gamma   90.00
#
_symmetry.space_group_name_H-M   'P 1'
#
loop_
_entity.id
_entity.type
_entity.pdbx_description
1 polymer ?
#
loop_
_entity_poly.entity_id
_entity_poly.type
_entity_poly.pdbx_seq_one_letter_code
_entity_poly.pdbx_strand_id
1 'polypeptide(L)'
;MLLTATVTCTSDPSGGLGVTFFSNGDLLATVPVSASGVAQYSVSFATAGTRTITAAYNGNGACDASNGTTTVTVSSVPKPPYPGHCSRPCGGLYHWWW
;
A
#
# COMPACT_ATOMS: atom_id res chain seq x y z
N MET A 1 -0.46 -3.37 2.21
CA MET A 1 0.24 -3.75 0.97
C MET A 1 1.71 -3.45 1.13
N LEU A 2 2.61 -4.26 0.56
CA LEU A 2 4.05 -4.01 0.57
C LEU A 2 4.52 -3.60 -0.82
N LEU A 3 5.24 -2.49 -0.91
CA LEU A 3 5.92 -2.04 -2.12
C LEU A 3 7.40 -2.40 -1.99
N THR A 4 7.93 -3.06 -3.02
CA THR A 4 9.34 -3.43 -3.11
C THR A 4 9.95 -2.80 -4.34
N ALA A 5 11.02 -2.05 -4.15
CA ALA A 5 11.84 -1.52 -5.23
C ALA A 5 13.21 -2.19 -5.18
N THR A 6 13.68 -2.61 -6.36
CA THR A 6 15.02 -3.18 -6.55
C THR A 6 15.84 -2.22 -7.39
N VAL A 7 16.95 -1.77 -6.84
CA VAL A 7 17.93 -0.91 -7.48
C VAL A 7 19.11 -1.76 -7.90
N THR A 8 19.35 -1.84 -9.21
CA THR A 8 20.50 -2.52 -9.79
C THR A 8 21.57 -1.50 -10.15
N CYS A 9 22.72 -1.59 -9.50
CA CYS A 9 23.90 -0.78 -9.77
C CYS A 9 25.14 -1.69 -9.67
N THR A 10 26.22 -1.35 -10.37
CA THR A 10 27.49 -2.08 -10.26
C THR A 10 28.20 -1.84 -8.92
N SER A 11 27.93 -0.69 -8.30
CA SER A 11 28.41 -0.33 -6.97
C SER A 11 27.30 -0.50 -5.92
N ASP A 12 27.64 -0.30 -4.64
CA ASP A 12 26.65 -0.29 -3.56
C ASP A 12 25.65 0.88 -3.74
N PRO A 13 24.35 0.60 -3.93
CA PRO A 13 23.33 1.63 -4.05
C PRO A 13 22.86 2.20 -2.70
N SER A 14 23.45 1.77 -1.57
CA SER A 14 23.14 2.30 -0.24
C SER A 14 23.75 3.69 0.02
N GLY A 15 23.46 4.30 1.16
CA GLY A 15 24.12 5.54 1.63
C GLY A 15 23.65 6.86 1.01
N GLY A 16 22.74 6.84 0.02
CA GLY A 16 22.02 8.01 -0.47
C GLY A 16 20.73 8.30 0.31
N LEU A 17 19.85 9.16 -0.24
CA LEU A 17 18.49 9.34 0.29
C LEU A 17 17.62 8.07 0.15
N GLY A 18 17.97 7.19 -0.78
CA GLY A 18 17.28 5.93 -1.05
C GLY A 18 16.22 6.05 -2.14
N VAL A 19 15.11 5.34 -2.00
CA VAL A 19 13.98 5.34 -2.96
C VAL A 19 12.82 6.14 -2.42
N THR A 20 12.35 7.10 -3.20
CA THR A 20 11.12 7.85 -2.95
C THR A 20 9.97 7.19 -3.69
N PHE A 21 8.95 6.76 -2.94
CA PHE A 21 7.72 6.19 -3.48
C PHE A 21 6.66 7.27 -3.64
N PHE A 22 5.99 7.26 -4.78
CA PHE A 22 4.87 8.14 -5.11
C PHE A 22 3.64 7.31 -5.51
N SER A 23 2.44 7.84 -5.25
CA SER A 23 1.17 7.32 -5.76
C SER A 23 0.46 8.39 -6.58
N ASN A 24 0.24 8.15 -7.87
CA ASN A 24 -0.38 9.12 -8.79
C ASN A 24 0.30 10.51 -8.78
N GLY A 25 1.59 10.57 -8.45
CA GLY A 25 2.35 11.82 -8.31
C GLY A 25 2.46 12.34 -6.87
N ASP A 26 1.62 11.87 -5.94
CA ASP A 26 1.70 12.24 -4.52
C ASP A 26 2.84 11.50 -3.83
N LEU A 27 3.67 12.22 -3.08
CA LEU A 27 4.73 11.64 -2.26
C LEU A 27 4.13 10.74 -1.16
N LEU A 28 4.56 9.48 -1.11
CA LEU A 28 4.20 8.57 -0.02
C LEU A 28 5.26 8.56 1.07
N ALA A 29 6.50 8.22 0.70
CA ALA A 29 7.62 8.09 1.62
C ALA A 29 8.94 8.02 0.86
N THR A 30 10.03 8.37 1.55
CA THR A 30 11.40 8.06 1.11
C THR A 30 11.98 7.03 2.06
N VAL A 31 12.49 5.93 1.50
CA VAL A 31 12.98 4.77 2.25
C VAL A 31 14.42 4.47 1.85
N PRO A 32 15.33 4.22 2.80
CA PRO A 32 16.71 3.84 2.50
C PRO A 32 16.77 2.54 1.71
N VAL A 33 17.79 2.42 0.85
CA VAL A 33 18.09 1.21 0.08
C VAL A 33 19.12 0.40 0.86
N SER A 34 18.89 -0.90 1.01
CA SER A 34 19.86 -1.82 1.60
C SER A 34 21.08 -2.00 0.68
N ALA A 35 22.19 -2.50 1.22
CA ALA A 35 23.36 -2.86 0.41
C ALA A 35 23.07 -3.94 -0.66
N SER A 36 21.97 -4.70 -0.49
CA SER A 36 21.46 -5.64 -1.51
C SER A 36 20.62 -4.98 -2.60
N GLY A 37 20.49 -3.64 -2.59
CA GLY A 37 19.71 -2.89 -3.57
C GLY A 37 18.21 -2.91 -3.34
N VAL A 38 17.73 -3.24 -2.14
CA VAL A 38 16.29 -3.39 -1.88
C VAL A 38 15.77 -2.27 -0.97
N ALA A 39 14.68 -1.63 -1.38
CA ALA A 39 13.89 -0.73 -0.54
C ALA A 39 12.45 -1.25 -0.42
N GLN A 40 11.92 -1.27 0.81
CA GLN A 40 10.60 -1.81 1.11
C GLN A 40 9.76 -0.81 1.90
N TYR A 41 8.52 -0.58 1.45
CA TYR A 41 7.59 0.31 2.10
C TYR A 41 6.21 -0.32 2.26
N SER A 42 5.72 -0.39 3.50
CA SER A 42 4.37 -0.85 3.81
C SER A 42 3.37 0.30 3.70
N VAL A 43 2.42 0.18 2.78
CA VAL A 43 1.39 1.19 2.51
C VAL A 43 -0.02 0.61 2.62
N SER A 44 -0.96 1.44 3.07
CA SER A 44 -2.39 1.17 3.02
C SER A 44 -3.09 2.28 2.24
N PHE A 45 -4.00 1.90 1.35
CA PHE A 45 -4.82 2.85 0.60
C PHE A 45 -6.25 2.80 1.15
N ALA A 46 -6.80 3.96 1.53
CA ALA A 46 -8.15 4.05 2.07
C ALA A 46 -9.25 3.88 0.99
N THR A 47 -8.92 4.21 -0.26
CA THR A 47 -9.86 4.24 -1.37
C THR A 47 -9.53 3.14 -2.37
N ALA A 48 -10.56 2.40 -2.78
CA ALA A 48 -10.45 1.47 -3.90
C ALA A 48 -10.19 2.23 -5.22
N GLY A 49 -9.51 1.58 -6.15
CA GLY A 49 -9.19 2.13 -7.47
C GLY A 49 -7.80 1.72 -7.96
N THR A 50 -7.54 2.02 -9.23
CA THR A 50 -6.22 1.85 -9.85
C THR A 50 -5.33 3.04 -9.48
N ARG A 51 -4.10 2.73 -9.06
CA ARG A 51 -3.08 3.72 -8.70
C ARG A 51 -1.79 3.41 -9.42
N THR A 52 -1.14 4.43 -9.96
CA THR A 52 0.21 4.34 -10.51
C THR A 52 1.20 4.60 -9.38
N ILE A 53 2.07 3.62 -9.11
CA ILE A 53 3.14 3.72 -8.13
C ILE A 53 4.43 4.02 -8.86
N THR A 54 5.11 5.09 -8.49
CA THR A 54 6.45 5.43 -8.99
C THR A 54 7.44 5.22 -7.86
N ALA A 55 8.48 4.43 -8.10
CA ALA A 55 9.63 4.30 -7.22
C ALA A 55 10.80 5.05 -7.87
N ALA A 56 11.25 6.13 -7.25
CA ALA A 56 12.36 6.95 -7.73
C ALA A 56 13.57 6.76 -6.81
N TYR A 57 14.59 6.07 -7.29
CA TYR A 57 15.89 6.04 -6.63
C TYR A 57 16.59 7.39 -6.83
N ASN A 58 16.95 8.05 -5.73
CA ASN A 58 17.49 9.41 -5.74
C ASN A 58 18.97 9.48 -6.14
N GLY A 59 19.61 8.33 -6.38
CA GLY A 59 21.05 8.26 -6.62
C GLY A 59 21.88 8.35 -5.34
N ASN A 60 23.17 8.09 -5.51
CA ASN A 60 24.22 8.38 -4.53
C ASN A 60 25.49 8.79 -5.30
N GLY A 61 26.64 8.90 -4.63
CA GLY A 61 27.91 9.26 -5.29
C GLY A 61 28.46 8.23 -6.28
N ALA A 62 27.93 7.00 -6.31
CA ALA A 62 28.43 5.88 -7.10
C ALA A 62 27.40 5.32 -8.12
N CYS A 63 26.12 5.67 -7.95
CA CYS A 63 25.00 5.16 -8.71
C CYS A 63 24.07 6.33 -9.06
N ASP A 64 23.80 6.52 -10.34
CA ASP A 64 22.91 7.58 -10.81
C ASP A 64 21.48 7.40 -10.33
N ALA A 65 20.74 8.51 -10.29
CA ALA A 65 19.31 8.50 -10.03
C ALA A 65 18.56 7.74 -11.14
N SER A 66 17.52 7.00 -10.77
CA SER A 66 16.69 6.23 -11.70
C SER A 66 15.29 6.07 -11.16
N ASN A 67 14.33 5.67 -12.00
CA ASN A 67 12.96 5.46 -11.58
C ASN A 67 12.27 4.31 -12.34
N GLY A 68 11.30 3.71 -11.68
CA GLY A 68 10.41 2.70 -12.26
C GLY A 68 8.96 2.95 -11.84
N THR A 69 8.01 2.49 -12.67
CA THR A 69 6.58 2.64 -12.41
C THR A 69 5.85 1.31 -12.49
N THR A 70 4.88 1.10 -11.62
CA THR A 70 3.96 -0.04 -11.68
C THR A 70 2.53 0.39 -11.39
N THR A 71 1.55 -0.33 -11.91
CA THR A 71 0.13 -0.09 -11.58
C THR A 71 -0.34 -1.09 -10.54
N VAL A 72 -1.18 -0.62 -9.63
CA VAL A 72 -1.75 -1.41 -8.54
C VAL A 72 -3.25 -1.16 -8.49
N THR A 73 -4.04 -2.22 -8.44
CA THR A 73 -5.49 -2.16 -8.25
C THR A 73 -5.83 -2.47 -6.80
N VAL A 74 -6.36 -1.46 -6.10
CA VAL A 74 -6.87 -1.62 -4.73
C VAL A 74 -8.35 -1.95 -4.83
N SER A 75 -8.72 -3.17 -4.47
CA SER A 75 -10.14 -3.55 -4.37
C SER A 75 -10.66 -3.23 -2.98
N SER A 76 -11.82 -2.58 -2.90
CA SER A 76 -12.62 -2.64 -1.67
C SER A 76 -13.11 -4.07 -1.52
N VAL A 77 -12.99 -4.64 -0.33
CA VAL A 77 -13.63 -5.93 -0.03
C VAL A 77 -15.11 -5.80 -0.44
N PRO A 78 -15.67 -6.72 -1.25
CA PRO A 78 -17.09 -6.68 -1.55
C PRO A 78 -17.82 -6.64 -0.21
N LYS A 79 -18.65 -5.61 0.02
CA LYS A 79 -19.57 -5.66 1.15
C LYS A 79 -20.32 -6.98 0.98
N PRO A 80 -20.21 -7.96 1.91
CA PRO A 80 -20.94 -9.20 1.76
C PRO A 80 -22.41 -8.82 1.51
N PRO A 81 -23.11 -9.46 0.55
CA PRO A 81 -24.54 -9.23 0.40
C PRO A 81 -25.15 -9.57 1.75
N TYR A 82 -25.55 -8.54 2.50
CA TYR A 82 -26.13 -8.72 3.82
C TYR A 82 -27.45 -9.47 3.58
N PRO A 83 -27.60 -10.73 4.00
CA PRO A 83 -28.88 -11.38 3.97
C PRO A 83 -29.64 -10.85 5.18
N GLY A 84 -30.53 -9.89 4.95
CA GLY A 84 -31.57 -9.47 5.87
C GLY A 84 -31.09 -9.01 7.24
N HIS A 85 -31.25 -7.72 7.51
CA HIS A 85 -31.75 -7.37 8.84
C HIS A 85 -33.13 -8.02 8.97
N CYS A 86 -33.18 -9.25 9.46
CA CYS A 86 -34.36 -9.76 10.11
C CYS A 86 -34.49 -8.93 11.39
N SER A 87 -35.25 -7.84 11.30
CA SER A 87 -35.96 -7.26 12.42
C SER A 87 -36.59 -8.42 13.19
N ARG A 88 -35.99 -8.74 14.34
CA ARG A 88 -36.37 -9.86 15.21
C ARG A 88 -37.90 -9.85 15.49
N PRO A 89 -38.47 -11.03 15.74
CA PRO A 89 -39.85 -11.36 15.41
C PRO A 89 -40.86 -10.67 16.31
N CYS A 90 -42.00 -10.30 15.71
CA CYS A 90 -43.30 -10.37 16.37
C CYS A 90 -43.46 -11.81 16.91
N GLY A 91 -43.30 -12.03 18.22
CA GLY A 91 -43.51 -13.36 18.78
C GLY A 91 -42.99 -13.57 20.20
N GLY A 92 -43.80 -13.14 21.17
CA GLY A 92 -44.10 -13.88 22.40
C GLY A 92 -42.97 -14.14 23.41
N LEU A 93 -43.01 -13.41 24.53
CA LEU A 93 -42.62 -13.98 25.82
C LEU A 93 -43.62 -13.53 26.90
N TYR A 94 -44.40 -14.51 27.33
CA TYR A 94 -45.47 -14.50 28.34
C TYR A 94 -44.88 -14.41 29.75
N HIS A 95 -44.99 -13.28 30.46
CA HIS A 95 -44.75 -13.25 31.91
C HIS A 95 -45.78 -12.36 32.61
N TRP A 96 -46.80 -13.02 33.15
CA TRP A 96 -47.75 -12.53 34.16
C TRP A 96 -46.99 -12.07 35.39
N TRP A 97 -47.38 -10.97 36.05
CA TRP A 97 -47.54 -10.87 37.51
C TRP A 97 -48.49 -9.69 37.85
N TRP A 98 -49.35 -9.95 38.82
CA TRP A 98 -50.44 -9.20 39.48
C TRP A 98 -50.24 -7.70 39.74
#